data_AF-A0A1Q7IXK2-F1
#
_entry.id   AF-A0A1Q7IXK2-F1
#
_cell.length_a   1.000
_cell.length_b   1.000
_cell.length_c   1.000
_cell.angle_alpha   90.00
_cell.angle_beta   90.00
_cell.angle_gamma   90.00
#
_symmetry.space_group_name_H-M   'P 1'
#
loop_
_entity.id
_entity.type
_entity.pdbx_description
1 polymer ?
#
loop_
_entity_poly.entity_id
_entity_poly.type
_entity_poly.pdbx_seq_one_letter_code
_entity_poly.pdbx_strand_id
1 'polypeptide(L)'
;MLGAAAIHFAAAPDHVSAYLPYGIFFILLGAAQVALAVSLVVAPSRRLYSAALLGTLAVIGLWLMSRTFGLPIAPVPWRPETIAFPDFAATLLEAIACLLFVLRLRRRPARRRGRVRVALTTLPALLFALLMAFGAVGSAMSPMVAAYSAAPAVPDEASLSVANLTAAPGAEPIDSFTLTAGATTIGGHQAWTYNHTVPGPELRVRQGDRVRVTLVNHLPDATSIHWHGINVRNAMDGVAGITQDAVRPGGTFTYDFVGNEAGTYWYHSHQDTSHQIADGLIGSIVVEPNDEHPAIGRDYSLLVHTQPGGDAIAVNGTSNLRLDATHGETVRLRIINAVVPGFDGAPLTPVLVGAPYFVEALDGHYLNAPQQLGPERI
;
A
#
# COMPACT_ATOMS: atom_id res chain seq x y z
N MET A 1 16.16 -24.91 3.17
CA MET A 1 15.03 -25.76 2.75
C MET A 1 13.88 -25.65 3.72
N LEU A 2 13.92 -26.28 4.90
CA LEU A 2 12.76 -26.24 5.83
C LEU A 2 12.39 -24.83 6.31
N GLY A 3 13.37 -23.96 6.58
CA GLY A 3 13.08 -22.56 6.92
C GLY A 3 12.44 -21.77 5.78
N ALA A 4 12.88 -21.98 4.52
CA ALA A 4 12.26 -21.36 3.34
C ALA A 4 10.84 -21.89 3.12
N ALA A 5 10.61 -23.19 3.32
CA ALA A 5 9.28 -23.80 3.20
C ALA A 5 8.29 -23.21 4.20
N ALA A 6 8.74 -22.95 5.45
CA ALA A 6 7.91 -22.33 6.47
C ALA A 6 7.50 -20.90 6.07
N ILE A 7 8.42 -20.11 5.49
CA ILE A 7 8.10 -18.78 4.96
C ILE A 7 7.09 -18.87 3.82
N HIS A 8 7.29 -19.80 2.87
CA HIS A 8 6.36 -19.96 1.75
C HIS A 8 4.95 -20.36 2.18
N PHE A 9 4.82 -21.23 3.18
CA PHE A 9 3.49 -21.57 3.73
C PHE A 9 2.85 -20.39 4.47
N ALA A 10 3.64 -19.59 5.19
CA ALA A 10 3.12 -18.41 5.88
C ALA A 10 2.66 -17.32 4.92
N ALA A 11 3.33 -17.16 3.76
CA ALA A 11 2.95 -16.19 2.73
C ALA A 11 1.74 -16.65 1.89
N ALA A 12 1.41 -17.95 1.89
CA ALA A 12 0.37 -18.50 1.02
C ALA A 12 -1.04 -17.89 1.22
N PRO A 13 -1.55 -17.66 2.45
CA PRO A 13 -2.89 -17.09 2.64
C PRO A 13 -3.04 -15.69 2.03
N ASP A 14 -2.04 -14.82 2.25
CA ASP A 14 -2.02 -13.47 1.69
C ASP A 14 -2.05 -13.53 0.16
N HIS A 15 -1.23 -14.41 -0.42
CA HIS A 15 -1.21 -14.63 -1.87
C HIS A 15 -2.50 -15.26 -2.40
N VAL A 16 -3.19 -16.13 -1.67
CA VAL A 16 -4.52 -16.64 -2.07
C VAL A 16 -5.53 -15.50 -2.14
N SER A 17 -5.51 -14.58 -1.16
CA SER A 17 -6.43 -13.46 -1.10
C SER A 17 -6.20 -12.43 -2.22
N ALA A 18 -4.95 -12.22 -2.61
CA ALA A 18 -4.57 -11.29 -3.67
C ALA A 18 -4.71 -11.91 -5.07
N TYR A 19 -4.17 -13.12 -5.29
CA TYR A 19 -4.16 -13.79 -6.58
C TYR A 19 -4.00 -15.30 -6.44
N LEU A 20 -5.10 -16.04 -6.60
CA LEU A 20 -5.17 -17.49 -6.33
C LEU A 20 -4.01 -18.31 -6.94
N PRO A 21 -3.55 -18.10 -8.19
CA PRO A 21 -2.40 -18.82 -8.74
C PRO A 21 -1.12 -18.67 -7.91
N TYR A 22 -0.88 -17.50 -7.31
CA TYR A 22 0.26 -17.30 -6.42
C TYR A 22 0.09 -18.12 -5.15
N GLY A 23 -1.07 -18.03 -4.51
CA GLY A 23 -1.37 -18.83 -3.32
C GLY A 23 -1.11 -20.33 -3.53
N ILE A 24 -1.58 -20.88 -4.64
CA ILE A 24 -1.35 -22.28 -5.02
C ILE A 24 0.15 -22.55 -5.23
N PHE A 25 0.85 -21.69 -5.97
CA PHE A 25 2.29 -21.82 -6.20
C PHE A 25 3.08 -21.90 -4.89
N PHE A 26 2.81 -20.99 -3.94
CA PHE A 26 3.50 -20.95 -2.65
C PHE A 26 3.25 -22.22 -1.80
N ILE A 27 2.01 -22.74 -1.80
CA ILE A 27 1.67 -24.01 -1.14
C ILE A 27 2.45 -25.18 -1.75
N LEU A 28 2.44 -25.30 -3.08
CA LEU A 28 3.13 -26.38 -3.79
C LEU A 28 4.65 -26.28 -3.61
N LEU A 29 5.21 -25.08 -3.66
CA LEU A 29 6.63 -24.82 -3.44
C LEU A 29 7.06 -25.22 -2.02
N GLY A 30 6.31 -24.79 -0.99
CA GLY A 30 6.55 -25.19 0.40
C GLY A 30 6.52 -26.71 0.57
N ALA A 31 5.51 -27.37 0.01
CA ALA A 31 5.38 -28.84 0.05
C ALA A 31 6.56 -29.55 -0.64
N ALA A 32 6.97 -29.07 -1.81
CA ALA A 32 8.12 -29.60 -2.55
C ALA A 32 9.43 -29.45 -1.74
N GLN A 33 9.64 -28.31 -1.09
CA GLN A 33 10.82 -28.07 -0.25
C GLN A 33 10.87 -28.96 0.98
N VAL A 34 9.73 -29.25 1.62
CA VAL A 34 9.64 -30.23 2.71
C VAL A 34 9.96 -31.63 2.22
N ALA A 35 9.32 -32.07 1.13
CA ALA A 35 9.55 -33.41 0.55
C ALA A 35 11.02 -33.61 0.17
N LEU A 36 11.64 -32.59 -0.42
CA LEU A 36 13.06 -32.61 -0.80
C LEU A 36 13.98 -32.68 0.43
N ALA A 37 13.70 -31.90 1.48
CA ALA A 37 14.47 -31.93 2.72
C ALA A 37 14.43 -33.31 3.40
N VAL A 38 13.24 -33.93 3.48
CA VAL A 38 13.07 -35.30 4.00
C VAL A 38 13.84 -36.29 3.15
N SER A 39 13.69 -36.22 1.82
CA SER A 39 14.36 -37.15 0.90
C SER A 39 15.89 -37.09 1.01
N LEU A 40 16.46 -35.89 1.17
CA LEU A 40 17.90 -35.68 1.33
C LEU A 40 18.47 -36.30 2.61
N VAL A 41 17.64 -36.45 3.64
CA VAL A 41 18.01 -37.12 4.90
C VAL A 41 17.88 -38.64 4.77
N VAL A 42 16.74 -39.11 4.24
CA VAL A 42 16.38 -40.53 4.21
C VAL A 42 17.23 -41.30 3.19
N ALA A 43 17.41 -40.74 2.00
CA ALA A 43 18.07 -41.39 0.88
C ALA A 43 19.05 -40.42 0.18
N PRO A 44 20.12 -39.96 0.87
CA PRO A 44 21.07 -39.02 0.29
C PRO A 44 21.75 -39.61 -0.93
N SER A 45 21.59 -38.97 -2.08
CA SER A 45 22.26 -39.34 -3.33
C SER A 45 22.76 -38.11 -4.07
N ARG A 46 23.81 -38.25 -4.87
CA ARG A 46 24.34 -37.13 -5.68
C ARG A 46 23.28 -36.58 -6.63
N ARG A 47 22.48 -37.47 -7.24
CA ARG A 47 21.35 -37.07 -8.12
C ARG A 47 20.34 -36.22 -7.36
N LEU A 48 20.00 -36.60 -6.13
CA LEU A 48 19.06 -35.84 -5.31
C LEU A 48 19.61 -34.47 -4.89
N TYR A 49 20.90 -34.39 -4.51
CA TYR A 49 21.54 -33.10 -4.24
C TYR A 49 21.64 -32.20 -5.49
N SER A 50 21.88 -32.78 -6.67
CA SER A 50 21.88 -32.04 -7.93
C SER A 50 20.48 -31.54 -8.30
N ALA A 51 19.45 -32.38 -8.16
CA ALA A 51 18.06 -31.97 -8.38
C ALA A 51 17.64 -30.88 -7.38
N ALA A 52 18.02 -31.02 -6.11
CA ALA A 52 17.78 -30.03 -5.08
C ALA A 52 18.42 -28.67 -5.43
N LEU A 53 19.68 -28.68 -5.84
CA LEU A 53 20.40 -27.48 -6.26
C LEU A 53 19.73 -26.80 -7.45
N LEU A 54 19.40 -27.55 -8.50
CA LEU A 54 18.76 -27.00 -9.70
C LEU A 54 17.37 -26.44 -9.39
N GLY A 55 16.56 -27.16 -8.62
CA GLY A 55 15.24 -26.71 -8.21
C GLY A 55 15.30 -25.43 -7.37
N THR A 56 16.21 -25.35 -6.39
CA THR A 56 16.37 -24.14 -5.57
C THR A 56 16.92 -22.97 -6.38
N LEU A 57 17.85 -23.19 -7.30
CA LEU A 57 18.33 -22.14 -8.21
C LEU A 57 17.21 -21.63 -9.13
N ALA A 58 16.29 -22.50 -9.57
CA ALA A 58 15.14 -22.10 -10.35
C ALA A 58 14.18 -21.20 -9.55
N VAL A 59 13.97 -21.50 -8.26
CA VAL A 59 13.15 -20.65 -7.37
C VAL A 59 13.79 -19.28 -7.17
N ILE A 60 15.10 -19.22 -6.87
CA ILE A 60 15.84 -17.96 -6.79
C ILE A 60 15.79 -17.18 -8.11
N GLY A 61 15.90 -17.88 -9.25
CA GLY A 61 15.80 -17.28 -10.57
C GLY A 61 14.42 -16.71 -10.87
N LEU A 62 13.36 -17.42 -10.48
CA LEU A 62 11.98 -16.93 -10.57
C LEU A 62 11.76 -15.70 -9.69
N TRP A 63 12.30 -15.73 -8.47
CA TRP A 63 12.28 -14.57 -7.57
C TRP A 63 12.99 -13.37 -8.20
N LEU A 64 14.21 -13.54 -8.72
CA LEU A 64 14.93 -12.48 -9.42
C LEU A 64 14.12 -11.91 -10.59
N MET A 65 13.54 -12.78 -11.43
CA MET A 65 12.69 -12.36 -12.54
C MET A 65 11.49 -11.54 -12.06
N SER A 66 10.81 -11.97 -11.00
CA SER A 66 9.67 -11.24 -10.43
C SER A 66 10.06 -9.84 -9.95
N ARG A 67 11.29 -9.66 -9.45
CA ARG A 67 11.78 -8.37 -8.90
C ARG A 67 12.45 -7.47 -9.94
N THR A 68 12.88 -8.00 -11.09
CA THR A 68 13.54 -7.20 -12.14
C THR A 68 12.66 -6.93 -13.36
N PHE A 69 11.90 -7.92 -13.81
CA PHE A 69 11.11 -7.84 -15.05
C PHE A 69 9.61 -8.04 -14.80
N GLY A 70 9.22 -8.57 -13.64
CA GLY A 70 7.88 -9.05 -13.40
C GLY A 70 7.62 -10.43 -14.00
N LEU A 71 6.48 -11.03 -13.62
CA LEU A 71 6.08 -12.35 -14.09
C LEU A 71 5.00 -12.26 -15.17
N PRO A 72 4.98 -13.19 -16.15
CA PRO A 72 3.93 -13.25 -17.17
C PRO A 72 2.58 -13.70 -16.60
N ILE A 73 2.60 -14.49 -15.51
CA ILE A 73 1.42 -14.93 -14.77
C ILE A 73 1.46 -14.15 -13.46
N ALA A 74 0.75 -13.04 -13.40
CA ALA A 74 0.68 -12.10 -12.27
C ALA A 74 -0.65 -11.32 -12.36
N PRO A 75 -1.10 -10.65 -11.27
CA PRO A 75 -2.22 -9.70 -11.34
C PRO A 75 -2.01 -8.64 -12.43
N VAL A 76 -0.79 -8.11 -12.49
CA VAL A 76 -0.33 -7.20 -13.53
C VAL A 76 0.88 -7.81 -14.22
N PRO A 77 0.72 -8.43 -15.40
CA PRO A 77 1.82 -9.09 -16.11
C PRO A 77 2.98 -8.14 -16.39
N TRP A 78 4.21 -8.64 -16.21
CA TRP A 78 5.46 -7.91 -16.47
C TRP A 78 5.68 -6.65 -15.62
N ARG A 79 4.93 -6.49 -14.53
CA ARG A 79 5.21 -5.49 -13.50
C ARG A 79 6.18 -6.09 -12.48
N PRO A 80 7.36 -5.48 -12.25
CA PRO A 80 8.25 -5.90 -11.16
C PRO A 80 7.54 -5.77 -9.80
N GLU A 81 7.66 -6.81 -8.98
CA GLU A 81 7.10 -6.85 -7.63
C GLU A 81 8.07 -6.23 -6.61
N THR A 82 7.53 -5.75 -5.48
CA THR A 82 8.33 -5.14 -4.40
C THR A 82 9.05 -6.20 -3.55
N ILE A 83 10.17 -5.81 -2.95
CA ILE A 83 10.93 -6.69 -2.07
C ILE A 83 10.42 -6.51 -0.65
N ALA A 84 9.71 -7.51 -0.14
CA ALA A 84 9.36 -7.57 1.28
C ALA A 84 10.44 -8.31 2.07
N PHE A 85 10.50 -8.02 3.38
CA PHE A 85 11.44 -8.69 4.29
C PHE A 85 11.33 -10.23 4.27
N PRO A 86 10.13 -10.84 4.26
CA PRO A 86 10.00 -12.30 4.17
C PRO A 86 10.61 -12.88 2.89
N ASP A 87 10.49 -12.20 1.76
CA ASP A 87 11.04 -12.65 0.47
C ASP A 87 12.57 -12.70 0.50
N PHE A 88 13.17 -11.66 1.07
CA PHE A 88 14.62 -11.57 1.24
C PHE A 88 15.11 -12.70 2.18
N ALA A 89 14.42 -12.92 3.29
CA ALA A 89 14.76 -13.98 4.24
C ALA A 89 14.65 -15.39 3.61
N ALA A 90 13.59 -15.65 2.85
CA ALA A 90 13.41 -16.92 2.14
C ALA A 90 14.54 -17.14 1.12
N THR A 91 14.81 -16.13 0.29
CA THR A 91 15.85 -16.20 -0.75
C THR A 91 17.25 -16.39 -0.15
N LEU A 92 17.55 -15.74 0.99
CA LEU A 92 18.81 -15.94 1.70
C LEU A 92 18.96 -17.38 2.20
N LEU A 93 17.91 -17.96 2.78
CA LEU A 93 17.90 -19.36 3.22
C LEU A 93 18.07 -20.35 2.07
N GLU A 94 17.53 -20.02 0.89
CA GLU A 94 17.71 -20.78 -0.33
C GLU A 94 19.13 -20.70 -0.87
N ALA A 95 19.73 -19.51 -0.90
CA ALA A 95 21.12 -19.31 -1.30
C ALA A 95 22.09 -20.09 -0.38
N ILE A 96 21.86 -20.05 0.93
CA ILE A 96 22.62 -20.86 1.90
C ILE A 96 22.45 -22.36 1.61
N ALA A 97 21.24 -22.82 1.31
CA ALA A 97 21.01 -24.23 0.97
C ALA A 97 21.73 -24.64 -0.33
N CYS A 98 21.70 -23.81 -1.37
CA CYS A 98 22.46 -24.02 -2.61
C CYS A 98 23.97 -24.18 -2.32
N LEU A 99 24.54 -23.29 -1.50
CA LEU A 99 25.94 -23.39 -1.08
C LEU A 99 26.23 -24.72 -0.38
N LEU A 100 25.36 -25.14 0.55
CA LEU A 100 25.50 -26.41 1.26
C LEU A 100 25.40 -27.62 0.31
N PHE A 101 24.52 -27.57 -0.70
CA PHE A 101 24.41 -28.62 -1.71
C PHE A 101 25.68 -28.72 -2.58
N VAL A 102 26.23 -27.58 -3.02
CA VAL A 102 27.51 -27.54 -3.76
C VAL A 102 28.64 -28.13 -2.92
N LEU A 103 28.76 -27.72 -1.65
CA LEU A 103 29.76 -28.26 -0.74
C LEU A 103 29.61 -29.77 -0.53
N ARG A 104 28.37 -30.28 -0.50
CA ARG A 104 28.10 -31.72 -0.38
C ARG A 104 28.40 -32.49 -1.66
N LEU A 105 28.08 -31.94 -2.83
CA LEU A 105 28.37 -32.54 -4.13
C LEU A 105 29.88 -32.67 -4.40
N ARG A 106 30.70 -31.81 -3.78
CA ARG A 106 32.19 -31.83 -3.83
C ARG A 106 32.82 -32.88 -2.91
N ARG A 107 32.12 -33.39 -1.89
CA ARG A 107 32.66 -34.39 -0.95
C ARG A 107 32.38 -35.83 -1.42
N ARG A 108 33.36 -36.74 -1.26
CA ARG A 108 33.15 -38.18 -1.53
C ARG A 108 32.20 -38.79 -0.49
N PRO A 109 31.28 -39.70 -0.87
CA PRO A 109 30.29 -40.25 0.06
C PRO A 109 30.96 -41.15 1.09
N ALA A 110 30.92 -40.74 2.37
CA ALA A 110 31.29 -41.62 3.48
C ALA A 110 30.06 -42.43 3.89
N ARG A 111 30.13 -43.78 3.79
CA ARG A 111 29.13 -44.69 4.36
C ARG A 111 29.11 -44.52 5.89
N ARG A 112 28.12 -43.83 6.44
CA ARG A 112 27.83 -43.85 7.89
C ARG A 112 26.41 -44.35 8.14
N ARG A 113 26.27 -45.67 8.30
CA ARG A 113 25.02 -46.37 8.62
C ARG A 113 24.44 -46.02 10.01
N GLY A 114 25.19 -45.37 10.90
CA GLY A 114 24.72 -45.03 12.26
C GLY A 114 24.01 -43.68 12.43
N ARG A 115 24.19 -42.71 11.52
CA ARG A 115 23.65 -41.34 11.68
C ARG A 115 22.23 -41.15 11.12
N VAL A 116 21.79 -42.06 10.25
CA VAL A 116 20.46 -42.02 9.63
C VAL A 116 19.36 -42.26 10.66
N ARG A 117 19.60 -43.11 11.67
CA ARG A 117 18.61 -43.43 12.72
C ARG A 117 18.35 -42.25 13.66
N VAL A 118 19.40 -41.51 14.05
CA VAL A 118 19.29 -40.29 14.86
C VAL A 118 18.61 -39.17 14.07
N ALA A 119 18.95 -39.02 12.78
CA ALA A 119 18.31 -38.03 11.91
C ALA A 119 16.81 -38.32 11.70
N LEU A 120 16.42 -39.59 11.53
CA LEU A 120 15.02 -40.01 11.39
C LEU A 120 14.18 -39.72 12.65
N THR A 121 14.77 -39.73 13.84
CA THR A 121 14.06 -39.48 15.10
C THR A 121 14.04 -38.01 15.51
N THR A 122 15.07 -37.23 15.18
CA THR A 122 15.16 -35.83 15.62
C THR A 122 14.64 -34.82 14.61
N LEU A 123 14.71 -35.09 13.29
CA LEU A 123 14.25 -34.13 12.29
C LEU A 123 12.74 -33.87 12.27
N PRO A 124 11.85 -34.85 12.49
CA PRO A 124 10.41 -34.56 12.58
C PRO A 124 10.09 -33.64 13.78
N ALA A 125 10.75 -33.85 14.92
CA ALA A 125 10.60 -33.01 16.10
C ALA A 125 11.20 -31.60 15.89
N LEU A 126 12.35 -31.50 15.21
CA LEU A 126 12.97 -30.22 14.87
C LEU A 126 12.18 -29.46 13.80
N LEU A 127 11.60 -30.17 12.82
CA LEU A 127 10.69 -29.62 11.82
C LEU A 127 9.40 -29.14 12.46
N PHE A 128 8.79 -29.93 13.33
CA PHE A 128 7.61 -29.52 14.09
C PHE A 128 7.92 -28.31 14.98
N ALA A 129 9.04 -28.31 15.70
CA ALA A 129 9.46 -27.16 16.50
C ALA A 129 9.74 -25.92 15.64
N LEU A 130 10.34 -26.07 14.44
CA LEU A 130 10.61 -24.96 13.53
C LEU A 130 9.32 -24.43 12.89
N LEU A 131 8.39 -25.31 12.51
CA LEU A 131 7.07 -24.92 11.98
C LEU A 131 6.20 -24.28 13.05
N MET A 132 6.24 -24.78 14.29
CA MET A 132 5.53 -24.16 15.42
C MET A 132 6.17 -22.83 15.82
N ALA A 133 7.50 -22.73 15.85
CA ALA A 133 8.20 -21.48 16.11
C ALA A 133 7.97 -20.46 14.98
N PHE A 134 7.98 -20.89 13.72
CA PHE A 134 7.73 -20.01 12.58
C PHE A 134 6.25 -19.64 12.45
N GLY A 135 5.33 -20.55 12.75
CA GLY A 135 3.90 -20.25 12.89
C GLY A 135 3.66 -19.27 14.03
N ALA A 136 4.28 -19.46 15.20
CA ALA A 136 4.20 -18.53 16.31
C ALA A 136 4.82 -17.16 16.00
N VAL A 137 5.94 -17.11 15.29
CA VAL A 137 6.57 -15.86 14.84
C VAL A 137 5.76 -15.22 13.71
N GLY A 138 5.19 -15.97 12.77
CA GLY A 138 4.31 -15.47 11.71
C GLY A 138 3.02 -14.87 12.29
N SER A 139 2.41 -15.53 13.27
CA SER A 139 1.29 -14.99 14.04
C SER A 139 1.69 -13.76 14.87
N ALA A 140 2.94 -13.69 15.36
CA ALA A 140 3.47 -12.53 16.07
C ALA A 140 3.92 -11.38 15.15
N MET A 141 4.25 -11.68 13.89
CA MET A 141 4.65 -10.72 12.84
C MET A 141 3.48 -10.28 11.95
N SER A 142 2.31 -10.91 12.09
CA SER A 142 1.00 -10.32 11.82
C SER A 142 0.34 -9.87 13.14
N PRO A 143 0.98 -8.96 13.92
CA PRO A 143 0.37 -8.48 15.15
C PRO A 143 -0.97 -7.81 14.86
N MET A 144 -1.24 -7.36 13.63
CA MET A 144 -2.50 -6.71 13.26
C MET A 144 -3.70 -7.66 13.28
N VAL A 145 -3.57 -8.92 12.83
CA VAL A 145 -4.69 -9.89 12.82
C VAL A 145 -5.04 -10.31 14.25
N ALA A 146 -4.03 -10.52 15.11
CA ALA A 146 -4.25 -10.82 16.52
C ALA A 146 -4.68 -9.57 17.34
N ALA A 147 -4.18 -8.38 17.00
CA ALA A 147 -4.53 -7.12 17.66
C ALA A 147 -5.95 -6.65 17.34
N TYR A 148 -6.50 -6.98 16.15
CA TYR A 148 -7.87 -6.61 15.77
C TYR A 148 -8.92 -7.14 16.77
N SER A 149 -8.62 -8.24 17.47
CA SER A 149 -9.53 -8.89 18.42
C SER A 149 -9.11 -8.75 19.89
N ALA A 150 -8.05 -7.98 20.20
CA ALA A 150 -7.41 -8.00 21.51
C ALA A 150 -7.41 -6.64 22.25
N ALA A 151 -8.15 -5.63 21.77
CA ALA A 151 -8.51 -4.54 22.66
C ALA A 151 -9.30 -5.15 23.84
N PRO A 152 -8.86 -4.98 25.10
CA PRO A 152 -9.56 -5.57 26.23
C PRO A 152 -10.99 -5.05 26.21
N ALA A 153 -11.96 -5.95 26.08
CA ALA A 153 -13.35 -5.59 26.27
C ALA A 153 -13.45 -4.90 27.63
N VAL A 154 -13.90 -3.66 27.65
CA VAL A 154 -14.26 -3.00 28.90
C VAL A 154 -15.36 -3.87 29.52
N PRO A 155 -15.17 -4.43 30.73
CA PRO A 155 -16.19 -5.25 31.35
C PRO A 155 -17.54 -4.53 31.36
N ASP A 156 -18.59 -5.24 30.95
CA ASP A 156 -19.97 -4.73 30.87
C ASP A 156 -20.26 -3.67 29.78
N GLU A 157 -19.34 -3.42 28.84
CA GLU A 157 -19.63 -2.62 27.63
C GLU A 157 -19.78 -3.49 26.37
N ALA A 158 -20.82 -3.21 25.58
CA ALA A 158 -21.02 -3.89 24.30
C ALA A 158 -19.99 -3.39 23.27
N SER A 159 -19.28 -4.31 22.62
CA SER A 159 -18.42 -3.96 21.49
C SER A 159 -19.24 -3.58 20.26
N LEU A 160 -18.83 -2.52 19.58
CA LEU A 160 -19.43 -2.09 18.31
C LEU A 160 -18.39 -2.26 17.19
N SER A 161 -18.82 -2.88 16.09
CA SER A 161 -17.98 -2.96 14.89
C SER A 161 -17.67 -1.57 14.36
N VAL A 162 -16.40 -1.32 14.01
CA VAL A 162 -15.99 -0.07 13.37
C VAL A 162 -16.72 0.18 12.05
N ALA A 163 -17.11 -0.89 11.35
CA ALA A 163 -17.89 -0.81 10.11
C ALA A 163 -19.34 -0.34 10.34
N ASN A 164 -19.82 -0.36 11.58
CA ASN A 164 -21.14 0.15 11.96
C ASN A 164 -21.10 1.59 12.49
N LEU A 165 -19.90 2.18 12.64
CA LEU A 165 -19.74 3.57 13.03
C LEU A 165 -20.00 4.45 11.80
N THR A 166 -21.26 4.75 11.53
CA THR A 166 -21.70 5.64 10.44
C THR A 166 -22.26 6.94 11.01
N ALA A 167 -22.29 8.00 10.19
CA ALA A 167 -23.07 9.20 10.54
C ALA A 167 -24.56 8.86 10.55
N ALA A 168 -25.32 9.44 11.48
CA ALA A 168 -26.78 9.35 11.44
C ALA A 168 -27.30 10.08 10.19
N PRO A 169 -28.37 9.61 9.54
CA PRO A 169 -29.02 10.38 8.50
C PRO A 169 -29.50 11.72 9.06
N GLY A 170 -29.18 12.82 8.38
CA GLY A 170 -29.65 14.15 8.71
C GLY A 170 -30.34 14.83 7.53
N ALA A 171 -30.76 16.07 7.76
CA ALA A 171 -31.48 16.91 6.81
C ALA A 171 -30.56 17.90 6.06
N GLU A 172 -29.24 17.72 6.19
CA GLU A 172 -28.25 18.56 5.54
C GLU A 172 -28.38 18.45 4.01
N PRO A 173 -28.05 19.52 3.24
CA PRO A 173 -27.88 19.43 1.80
C PRO A 173 -26.87 18.32 1.44
N ILE A 174 -27.11 17.63 0.32
CA ILE A 174 -26.26 16.51 -0.12
C ILE A 174 -25.51 16.88 -1.40
N ASP A 175 -24.19 16.99 -1.31
CA ASP A 175 -23.30 17.03 -2.46
C ASP A 175 -22.91 15.61 -2.88
N SER A 176 -23.19 15.24 -4.12
CA SER A 176 -22.97 13.89 -4.63
C SER A 176 -21.96 13.85 -5.76
N PHE A 177 -20.99 12.94 -5.64
CA PHE A 177 -19.91 12.73 -6.60
C PHE A 177 -19.78 11.26 -6.97
N THR A 178 -19.25 11.00 -8.16
CA THR A 178 -18.83 9.66 -8.59
C THR A 178 -17.37 9.71 -9.00
N LEU A 179 -16.56 8.87 -8.37
CA LEU A 179 -15.15 8.68 -8.68
C LEU A 179 -14.97 7.27 -9.26
N THR A 180 -14.69 7.20 -10.54
CA THR A 180 -14.40 5.95 -11.24
C THR A 180 -12.90 5.73 -11.24
N ALA A 181 -12.45 4.74 -10.48
CA ALA A 181 -11.06 4.31 -10.49
C ALA A 181 -10.80 3.46 -11.73
N GLY A 182 -9.86 3.85 -12.58
CA GLY A 182 -9.59 3.14 -13.83
C GLY A 182 -8.19 3.38 -14.39
N ALA A 183 -7.71 2.42 -15.16
CA ALA A 183 -6.42 2.50 -15.85
C ALA A 183 -6.52 3.38 -17.11
N THR A 184 -5.54 4.24 -17.32
CA THR A 184 -5.41 5.10 -18.51
C THR A 184 -3.94 5.38 -18.80
N THR A 185 -3.66 6.19 -19.81
CA THR A 185 -2.31 6.65 -20.15
C THR A 185 -2.21 8.15 -19.95
N ILE A 186 -1.27 8.60 -19.12
CA ILE A 186 -0.96 10.01 -18.88
C ILE A 186 0.49 10.26 -19.31
N GLY A 187 0.71 11.22 -20.21
CA GLY A 187 2.07 11.55 -20.67
C GLY A 187 2.84 10.39 -21.33
N GLY A 188 2.15 9.36 -21.83
CA GLY A 188 2.78 8.16 -22.40
C GLY A 188 3.06 7.03 -21.40
N HIS A 189 2.74 7.23 -20.11
CA HIS A 189 2.91 6.24 -19.05
C HIS A 189 1.56 5.69 -18.61
N GLN A 190 1.53 4.41 -18.20
CA GLN A 190 0.33 3.82 -17.58
C GLN A 190 0.07 4.50 -16.22
N ALA A 191 -1.19 4.80 -15.95
CA ALA A 191 -1.64 5.49 -14.75
C ALA A 191 -2.97 4.90 -14.28
N TRP A 192 -3.21 4.94 -12.98
CA TRP A 192 -4.50 4.62 -12.36
C TRP A 192 -5.10 5.91 -11.82
N THR A 193 -6.34 6.18 -12.20
CA THR A 193 -6.91 7.52 -12.10
C THR A 193 -8.31 7.49 -11.55
N TYR A 194 -8.71 8.56 -10.89
CA TYR A 194 -10.12 8.88 -10.71
C TYR A 194 -10.58 9.70 -11.90
N ASN A 195 -11.60 9.22 -12.62
CA ASN A 195 -12.21 9.92 -13.76
C ASN A 195 -11.23 10.32 -14.89
N HIS A 196 -10.25 9.45 -15.18
CA HIS A 196 -9.31 9.58 -16.31
C HIS A 196 -8.32 10.75 -16.23
N THR A 197 -8.19 11.41 -15.08
CA THR A 197 -7.24 12.50 -14.87
C THR A 197 -6.26 12.20 -13.74
N VAL A 198 -5.06 12.77 -13.83
CA VAL A 198 -4.12 12.86 -12.70
C VAL A 198 -3.72 14.32 -12.53
N PRO A 199 -4.03 14.94 -11.38
CA PRO A 199 -4.84 14.39 -10.29
C PRO A 199 -6.29 14.08 -10.69
N GLY A 200 -6.99 13.32 -9.84
CA GLY A 200 -8.44 13.16 -9.91
C GLY A 200 -9.18 14.50 -9.73
N PRO A 201 -10.50 14.52 -9.95
CA PRO A 201 -11.30 15.75 -9.84
C PRO A 201 -11.17 16.42 -8.48
N GLU A 202 -11.07 17.74 -8.47
CA GLU A 202 -11.24 18.52 -7.25
C GLU A 202 -12.70 18.41 -6.78
N LEU A 203 -12.90 18.05 -5.51
CA LEU A 203 -14.21 18.09 -4.87
C LEU A 203 -14.30 19.39 -4.06
N ARG A 204 -15.36 20.17 -4.27
CA ARG A 204 -15.68 21.33 -3.43
C ARG A 204 -17.05 21.12 -2.82
N VAL A 205 -17.12 21.25 -1.51
CA VAL A 205 -18.35 21.08 -0.71
C VAL A 205 -18.44 22.22 0.29
N ARG A 206 -19.63 22.52 0.80
CA ARG A 206 -19.77 23.51 1.87
C ARG A 206 -19.67 22.86 3.24
N GLN A 207 -19.22 23.65 4.20
CA GLN A 207 -19.12 23.21 5.58
C GLN A 207 -20.51 22.80 6.11
N GLY A 208 -20.61 21.67 6.79
CA GLY A 208 -21.87 21.14 7.30
C GLY A 208 -22.77 20.49 6.25
N ASP A 209 -22.44 20.56 4.96
CA ASP A 209 -23.12 19.76 3.95
C ASP A 209 -22.70 18.29 4.04
N ARG A 210 -23.63 17.42 3.68
CA ARG A 210 -23.41 15.98 3.61
C ARG A 210 -22.80 15.62 2.27
N VAL A 211 -21.68 14.91 2.31
CA VAL A 211 -20.91 14.52 1.14
C VAL A 211 -21.14 13.05 0.86
N ARG A 212 -21.61 12.74 -0.35
CA ARG A 212 -21.77 11.37 -0.85
C ARG A 212 -20.87 11.12 -2.04
N VAL A 213 -19.89 10.23 -1.90
CA VAL A 213 -18.99 9.86 -2.99
C VAL A 213 -19.10 8.39 -3.32
N THR A 214 -19.53 8.07 -4.54
CA THR A 214 -19.56 6.69 -5.01
C THR A 214 -18.27 6.37 -5.74
N LEU A 215 -17.47 5.47 -5.15
CA LEU A 215 -16.33 4.83 -5.82
C LEU A 215 -16.87 3.72 -6.73
N VAL A 216 -16.47 3.74 -8.00
CA VAL A 216 -16.67 2.65 -8.96
C VAL A 216 -15.29 2.11 -9.35
N ASN A 217 -15.02 0.85 -9.08
CA ASN A 217 -13.71 0.26 -9.35
C ASN A 217 -13.68 -0.46 -10.71
N HIS A 218 -13.04 0.14 -11.71
CA HIS A 218 -12.73 -0.47 -13.01
C HIS A 218 -11.26 -0.88 -13.16
N LEU A 219 -10.49 -0.88 -12.06
CA LEU A 219 -9.12 -1.39 -12.05
C LEU A 219 -9.11 -2.93 -12.01
N PRO A 220 -8.00 -3.56 -12.43
CA PRO A 220 -7.79 -4.98 -12.22
C PRO A 220 -7.57 -5.36 -10.74
N ASP A 221 -7.31 -4.37 -9.88
CA ASP A 221 -6.97 -4.56 -8.46
C ASP A 221 -8.03 -3.93 -7.54
N ALA A 222 -8.08 -4.40 -6.30
CA ALA A 222 -8.94 -3.80 -5.28
C ALA A 222 -8.43 -2.41 -4.86
N THR A 223 -9.34 -1.52 -4.50
CA THR A 223 -9.01 -0.14 -4.10
C THR A 223 -9.97 0.39 -3.04
N SER A 224 -9.68 1.55 -2.47
CA SER A 224 -10.53 2.29 -1.52
C SER A 224 -10.24 3.78 -1.67
N ILE A 225 -11.00 4.65 -1.00
CA ILE A 225 -10.70 6.09 -0.90
C ILE A 225 -10.61 6.47 0.57
N HIS A 226 -9.45 6.95 0.99
CA HIS A 226 -9.24 7.60 2.30
C HIS A 226 -9.36 9.12 2.17
N TRP A 227 -9.95 9.75 3.19
CA TRP A 227 -10.26 11.18 3.25
C TRP A 227 -9.27 11.89 4.19
N HIS A 228 -8.08 12.19 3.68
CA HIS A 228 -6.96 12.62 4.51
C HIS A 228 -7.24 13.97 5.19
N GLY A 229 -7.29 13.96 6.52
CA GLY A 229 -7.53 15.13 7.37
C GLY A 229 -9.01 15.45 7.59
N ILE A 230 -9.94 14.78 6.90
CA ILE A 230 -11.38 14.95 7.17
C ILE A 230 -11.79 14.03 8.32
N ASN A 231 -12.42 14.60 9.33
CA ASN A 231 -12.96 13.86 10.46
C ASN A 231 -14.22 13.08 10.07
N VAL A 232 -14.02 11.87 9.54
CA VAL A 232 -15.09 10.96 9.16
C VAL A 232 -15.28 9.86 10.21
N ARG A 233 -16.48 9.27 10.24
CA ARG A 233 -16.69 8.07 11.05
C ARG A 233 -15.96 6.88 10.43
N ASN A 234 -15.43 5.97 11.25
CA ASN A 234 -14.57 4.87 10.80
C ASN A 234 -15.13 4.13 9.58
N ALA A 235 -16.42 3.80 9.53
CA ALA A 235 -17.02 3.09 8.41
C ALA A 235 -16.88 3.80 7.04
N MET A 236 -16.51 5.08 7.03
CA MET A 236 -16.33 5.92 5.86
C MET A 236 -14.88 6.38 5.66
N ASP A 237 -13.94 5.86 6.46
CA ASP A 237 -12.54 6.30 6.47
C ASP A 237 -11.68 5.70 5.36
N GLY A 238 -12.10 4.59 4.75
CA GLY A 238 -11.40 4.08 3.56
C GLY A 238 -10.13 3.26 3.81
N VAL A 239 -9.75 3.02 5.06
CA VAL A 239 -8.57 2.22 5.41
C VAL A 239 -8.90 0.74 5.28
N ALA A 240 -8.56 0.18 4.12
CA ALA A 240 -8.92 -1.17 3.76
C ALA A 240 -8.26 -2.22 4.69
N GLY A 241 -9.05 -3.20 5.11
CA GLY A 241 -8.64 -4.21 6.09
C GLY A 241 -8.68 -3.76 7.55
N ILE A 242 -8.99 -2.48 7.82
CA ILE A 242 -9.16 -1.95 9.18
C ILE A 242 -10.59 -1.44 9.38
N THR A 243 -11.00 -0.44 8.59
CA THR A 243 -12.29 0.23 8.78
C THR A 243 -13.35 -0.24 7.79
N GLN A 244 -12.93 -0.78 6.65
CA GLN A 244 -13.79 -1.41 5.64
C GLN A 244 -13.02 -2.45 4.83
N ASP A 245 -13.74 -3.27 4.05
CA ASP A 245 -13.13 -4.07 2.99
C ASP A 245 -12.78 -3.21 1.77
N ALA A 246 -11.75 -3.61 1.04
CA ALA A 246 -11.41 -2.99 -0.24
C ALA A 246 -12.49 -3.27 -1.29
N VAL A 247 -12.77 -2.28 -2.12
CA VAL A 247 -13.67 -2.41 -3.27
C VAL A 247 -12.99 -3.23 -4.34
N ARG A 248 -13.49 -4.45 -4.58
CA ARG A 248 -12.95 -5.36 -5.59
C ARG A 248 -13.15 -4.83 -7.02
N PRO A 249 -12.40 -5.34 -8.01
CA PRO A 249 -12.66 -5.06 -9.42
C PRO A 249 -14.13 -5.25 -9.82
N GLY A 250 -14.69 -4.27 -10.52
CA GLY A 250 -16.11 -4.21 -10.89
C GLY A 250 -17.06 -3.85 -9.75
N GLY A 251 -16.56 -3.67 -8.53
CA GLY A 251 -17.34 -3.32 -7.35
C GLY A 251 -17.57 -1.82 -7.19
N THR A 252 -18.44 -1.48 -6.25
CA THR A 252 -18.78 -0.10 -5.89
C THR A 252 -18.87 0.06 -4.38
N PHE A 253 -18.54 1.26 -3.88
CA PHE A 253 -18.77 1.65 -2.48
C PHE A 253 -19.16 3.11 -2.41
N THR A 254 -20.11 3.45 -1.53
CA THR A 254 -20.55 4.83 -1.33
C THR A 254 -20.10 5.33 0.02
N TYR A 255 -19.19 6.30 0.00
CA TYR A 255 -18.79 7.09 1.16
C TYR A 255 -19.86 8.12 1.47
N ASP A 256 -20.18 8.29 2.74
CA ASP A 256 -21.26 9.16 3.19
C ASP A 256 -20.91 9.78 4.56
N PHE A 257 -20.50 11.05 4.55
CA PHE A 257 -20.04 11.79 5.73
C PHE A 257 -20.46 13.27 5.66
N VAL A 258 -20.18 14.05 6.71
CA VAL A 258 -20.48 15.49 6.75
C VAL A 258 -19.17 16.27 6.75
N GLY A 259 -19.05 17.28 5.89
CA GLY A 259 -17.88 18.17 5.83
C GLY A 259 -17.90 19.20 6.96
N ASN A 260 -17.72 18.78 8.22
CA ASN A 260 -17.94 19.68 9.37
C ASN A 260 -16.86 20.75 9.56
N GLU A 261 -15.66 20.52 9.04
CA GLU A 261 -14.49 21.37 9.27
C GLU A 261 -14.07 22.00 7.95
N ALA A 262 -14.16 23.32 7.86
CA ALA A 262 -13.69 24.06 6.70
C ALA A 262 -12.16 23.96 6.57
N GLY A 263 -11.67 23.72 5.37
CA GLY A 263 -10.25 23.45 5.18
C GLY A 263 -9.89 22.99 3.77
N THR A 264 -8.61 22.66 3.61
CA THR A 264 -8.06 22.06 2.40
C THR A 264 -7.58 20.66 2.76
N TYR A 265 -8.11 19.66 2.08
CA TYR A 265 -7.84 18.26 2.31
C TYR A 265 -7.57 17.56 0.97
N TRP A 266 -7.31 16.27 1.03
CA TRP A 266 -7.11 15.44 -0.16
C TRP A 266 -7.66 14.05 0.07
N TYR A 267 -7.90 13.34 -1.02
CA TYR A 267 -8.35 11.97 -1.01
C TYR A 267 -7.41 11.11 -1.84
N HIS A 268 -7.20 9.86 -1.42
CA HIS A 268 -6.28 8.95 -2.10
C HIS A 268 -6.63 7.48 -1.85
N SER A 269 -6.07 6.58 -2.66
CA SER A 269 -6.21 5.15 -2.41
C SER A 269 -5.54 4.69 -1.11
N HIS A 270 -6.13 3.71 -0.43
CA HIS A 270 -5.59 3.13 0.81
C HIS A 270 -5.62 1.57 0.86
N GLN A 271 -5.48 0.89 -0.29
CA GLN A 271 -5.39 -0.58 -0.38
C GLN A 271 -3.99 -1.10 -0.80
N ASP A 272 -3.19 -0.29 -1.47
CA ASP A 272 -1.75 -0.49 -1.74
C ASP A 272 -1.16 0.90 -1.97
N THR A 273 -1.01 1.65 -0.88
CA THR A 273 -0.70 3.09 -0.92
C THR A 273 0.59 3.37 -1.67
N SER A 274 1.60 2.51 -1.54
CA SER A 274 2.88 2.63 -2.25
C SER A 274 2.73 2.69 -3.76
N HIS A 275 1.87 1.86 -4.34
CA HIS A 275 1.71 1.78 -5.78
C HIS A 275 0.56 2.65 -6.28
N GLN A 276 -0.59 2.59 -5.62
CA GLN A 276 -1.81 3.22 -6.11
C GLN A 276 -1.75 4.75 -6.08
N ILE A 277 -1.06 5.33 -5.10
CA ILE A 277 -0.80 6.79 -5.05
C ILE A 277 0.18 7.18 -6.16
N ALA A 278 1.28 6.43 -6.32
CA ALA A 278 2.28 6.67 -7.35
C ALA A 278 1.71 6.55 -8.78
N ASP A 279 0.76 5.62 -8.98
CA ASP A 279 0.08 5.41 -10.25
C ASP A 279 -0.97 6.50 -10.54
N GLY A 280 -1.36 7.33 -9.56
CA GLY A 280 -2.17 8.54 -9.75
C GLY A 280 -3.53 8.59 -9.04
N LEU A 281 -3.85 7.64 -8.13
CA LEU A 281 -5.11 7.62 -7.39
C LEU A 281 -5.10 8.62 -6.22
N ILE A 282 -5.09 9.90 -6.57
CA ILE A 282 -5.07 11.06 -5.67
C ILE A 282 -5.99 12.16 -6.19
N GLY A 283 -6.50 13.03 -5.32
CA GLY A 283 -7.22 14.25 -5.69
C GLY A 283 -7.45 15.18 -4.50
N SER A 284 -7.87 16.42 -4.76
CA SER A 284 -8.13 17.42 -3.71
C SER A 284 -9.59 17.43 -3.28
N ILE A 285 -9.84 17.72 -2.00
CA ILE A 285 -11.18 18.03 -1.51
C ILE A 285 -11.11 19.28 -0.62
N VAL A 286 -11.89 20.30 -0.96
CA VAL A 286 -11.98 21.56 -0.23
C VAL A 286 -13.35 21.65 0.43
N VAL A 287 -13.34 21.87 1.75
CA VAL A 287 -14.55 22.19 2.50
C VAL A 287 -14.58 23.71 2.66
N GLU A 288 -15.50 24.34 1.95
CA GLU A 288 -15.67 25.79 1.95
C GLU A 288 -16.42 26.24 3.22
N PRO A 289 -15.90 27.24 3.94
CA PRO A 289 -16.54 27.76 5.14
C PRO A 289 -17.92 28.35 4.85
N ASN A 290 -18.85 28.20 5.80
CA ASN A 290 -20.20 28.77 5.68
C ASN A 290 -20.24 30.27 5.96
N ASP A 291 -19.29 30.78 6.74
CA ASP A 291 -19.21 32.20 7.08
C ASP A 291 -18.53 32.99 5.95
N GLU A 292 -18.92 34.26 5.78
CA GLU A 292 -18.28 35.17 4.83
C GLU A 292 -16.83 35.45 5.26
N HIS A 293 -15.88 34.67 4.73
CA HIS A 293 -14.48 35.08 4.72
C HIS A 293 -14.33 36.34 3.87
N PRO A 294 -13.34 37.20 4.17
CA PRO A 294 -13.05 38.36 3.33
C PRO A 294 -12.94 37.94 1.87
N ALA A 295 -13.54 38.72 0.97
CA ALA A 295 -13.61 38.41 -0.45
C ALA A 295 -12.22 38.10 -1.01
N ILE A 296 -11.99 36.84 -1.34
CA ILE A 296 -10.77 36.37 -1.98
C ILE A 296 -10.98 36.57 -3.47
N GLY A 297 -10.06 37.28 -4.12
CA GLY A 297 -10.13 37.48 -5.57
C GLY A 297 -10.02 36.16 -6.32
N ARG A 298 -9.02 35.34 -5.95
CA ARG A 298 -8.82 33.99 -6.53
C ARG A 298 -8.45 32.95 -5.48
N ASP A 299 -9.04 31.78 -5.59
CA ASP A 299 -8.75 30.63 -4.73
C ASP A 299 -8.34 29.43 -5.60
N TYR A 300 -7.06 29.06 -5.55
CA TYR A 300 -6.48 27.98 -6.33
C TYR A 300 -6.03 26.84 -5.44
N SER A 301 -6.42 25.61 -5.77
CA SER A 301 -5.83 24.41 -5.20
C SER A 301 -4.69 23.91 -6.04
N LEU A 302 -3.58 23.60 -5.38
CA LEU A 302 -2.33 23.17 -5.97
C LEU A 302 -1.94 21.81 -5.37
N LEU A 303 -2.35 20.73 -6.02
CA LEU A 303 -1.93 19.38 -5.65
C LEU A 303 -0.56 19.10 -6.29
N VAL A 304 0.47 19.10 -5.46
CA VAL A 304 1.85 18.73 -5.83
C VAL A 304 1.97 17.22 -5.71
N HIS A 305 2.35 16.54 -6.79
CA HIS A 305 2.40 15.08 -6.82
C HIS A 305 3.49 14.54 -7.76
N THR A 306 3.85 13.28 -7.57
CA THR A 306 4.71 12.54 -8.50
C THR A 306 3.89 12.15 -9.74
N GLN A 307 4.43 12.35 -10.93
CA GLN A 307 3.78 11.92 -12.18
C GLN A 307 3.82 10.40 -12.31
N PRO A 308 2.74 9.76 -12.82
CA PRO A 308 2.75 8.33 -13.09
C PRO A 308 3.90 7.93 -14.02
N GLY A 309 4.59 6.84 -13.69
CA GLY A 309 5.65 6.25 -14.52
C GLY A 309 7.02 6.94 -14.44
N GLY A 310 7.25 7.84 -13.48
CA GLY A 310 8.57 8.42 -13.22
C GLY A 310 8.63 9.19 -11.90
N ASP A 311 9.73 9.92 -11.68
CA ASP A 311 9.97 10.70 -10.45
C ASP A 311 9.73 12.20 -10.64
N ALA A 312 9.14 12.59 -11.78
CA ALA A 312 8.89 13.98 -12.10
C ALA A 312 7.79 14.55 -11.20
N ILE A 313 8.02 15.72 -10.63
CA ILE A 313 7.01 16.43 -9.85
C ILE A 313 6.13 17.26 -10.78
N ALA A 314 4.82 17.19 -10.55
CA ALA A 314 3.83 18.03 -11.21
C ALA A 314 2.95 18.74 -10.17
N VAL A 315 2.41 19.89 -10.57
CA VAL A 315 1.36 20.60 -9.83
C VAL A 315 0.11 20.56 -10.69
N ASN A 316 -0.96 19.93 -10.20
CA ASN A 316 -2.20 19.70 -10.96
C ASN A 316 -1.93 19.05 -12.33
N GLY A 317 -1.01 18.07 -12.39
CA GLY A 317 -0.70 17.32 -13.61
C GLY A 317 0.25 18.01 -14.60
N THR A 318 0.66 19.25 -14.34
CA THR A 318 1.61 20.00 -15.19
C THR A 318 2.93 20.31 -14.47
N SER A 319 4.03 20.30 -15.21
CA SER A 319 5.36 20.71 -14.73
C SER A 319 5.60 22.23 -14.79
N ASN A 320 4.68 22.98 -15.41
CA ASN A 320 4.80 24.43 -15.58
C ASN A 320 3.43 25.10 -15.46
N LEU A 321 2.82 24.99 -14.28
CA LEU A 321 1.53 25.60 -14.00
C LEU A 321 1.64 27.13 -14.05
N ARG A 322 0.74 27.77 -14.80
CA ARG A 322 0.58 29.22 -14.84
C ARG A 322 -0.79 29.57 -14.30
N LEU A 323 -0.82 30.50 -13.35
CA LEU A 323 -2.04 31.01 -12.73
C LEU A 323 -2.13 32.50 -13.03
N ASP A 324 -3.28 32.93 -13.54
CA ASP A 324 -3.54 34.34 -13.80
C ASP A 324 -3.98 35.04 -12.52
N ALA A 325 -3.45 36.23 -12.27
CA ALA A 325 -3.86 37.10 -11.18
C ALA A 325 -3.76 38.58 -11.61
N THR A 326 -4.64 39.40 -11.07
CA THR A 326 -4.64 40.85 -11.31
C THR A 326 -3.76 41.55 -10.28
N HIS A 327 -3.07 42.62 -10.68
CA HIS A 327 -2.29 43.42 -9.74
C HIS A 327 -3.18 43.98 -8.61
N GLY A 328 -2.79 43.72 -7.35
CA GLY A 328 -3.56 44.12 -6.16
C GLY A 328 -4.66 43.14 -5.73
N GLU A 329 -4.86 42.05 -6.48
CA GLU A 329 -5.81 40.99 -6.14
C GLU A 329 -5.27 40.09 -5.02
N THR A 330 -6.11 39.74 -4.04
CA THR A 330 -5.78 38.72 -3.05
C THR A 330 -5.93 37.34 -3.67
N VAL A 331 -4.85 36.56 -3.64
CA VAL A 331 -4.81 35.19 -4.16
C VAL A 331 -4.56 34.22 -3.01
N ARG A 332 -5.46 33.25 -2.84
CA ARG A 332 -5.29 32.10 -1.96
C ARG A 332 -4.75 30.93 -2.76
N LEU A 333 -3.64 30.36 -2.27
CA LEU A 333 -3.05 29.14 -2.79
C LEU A 333 -3.19 28.03 -1.74
N ARG A 334 -3.92 26.97 -2.06
CA ARG A 334 -4.13 25.79 -1.22
C ARG A 334 -3.17 24.70 -1.66
N ILE A 335 -2.01 24.65 -1.04
CA ILE A 335 -0.94 23.73 -1.44
C ILE A 335 -1.12 22.40 -0.71
N ILE A 336 -1.17 21.31 -1.46
CA ILE A 336 -1.25 19.95 -0.95
C ILE A 336 -0.04 19.19 -1.46
N ASN A 337 0.69 18.50 -0.59
CA ASN A 337 1.81 17.66 -0.97
C ASN A 337 1.41 16.19 -0.95
N ALA A 338 1.26 15.61 -2.14
CA ALA A 338 1.01 14.19 -2.40
C ALA A 338 2.18 13.55 -3.16
N VAL A 339 3.39 14.09 -3.04
CA VAL A 339 4.58 13.49 -3.65
C VAL A 339 4.91 12.20 -2.91
N VAL A 340 5.06 11.12 -3.68
CA VAL A 340 5.57 9.86 -3.15
C VAL A 340 7.07 10.05 -2.95
N PRO A 341 7.58 10.03 -1.70
CA PRO A 341 8.97 10.34 -1.46
C PRO A 341 9.89 9.31 -2.12
N GLY A 342 11.00 9.78 -2.69
CA GLY A 342 12.11 8.93 -3.07
C GLY A 342 12.76 8.27 -1.84
N PHE A 343 13.70 7.37 -2.06
CA PHE A 343 14.42 6.65 -0.98
C PHE A 343 15.13 7.58 0.04
N ASP A 344 15.33 8.85 -0.28
CA ASP A 344 15.98 9.84 0.59
C ASP A 344 15.02 10.52 1.59
N GLY A 345 13.69 10.38 1.40
CA GLY A 345 12.68 10.85 2.35
C GLY A 345 12.67 12.37 2.59
N ALA A 346 13.27 13.16 1.70
CA ALA A 346 13.38 14.60 1.88
C ALA A 346 12.01 15.28 1.71
N PRO A 347 11.59 16.14 2.66
CA PRO A 347 10.34 16.88 2.53
C PRO A 347 10.45 17.89 1.38
N LEU A 348 9.36 18.02 0.62
CA LEU A 348 9.22 19.07 -0.38
C LEU A 348 8.87 20.38 0.32
N THR A 349 9.69 21.40 0.09
CA THR A 349 9.50 22.74 0.66
C THR A 349 9.12 23.72 -0.45
N PRO A 350 7.82 24.03 -0.63
CA PRO A 350 7.40 25.03 -1.60
C PRO A 350 7.90 26.43 -1.17
N VAL A 351 8.39 27.21 -2.13
CA VAL A 351 8.83 28.60 -1.90
C VAL A 351 8.12 29.51 -2.90
N LEU A 352 7.53 30.60 -2.41
CA LEU A 352 7.03 31.68 -3.25
C LEU A 352 8.10 32.78 -3.34
N VAL A 353 8.51 33.11 -4.56
CA VAL A 353 9.53 34.15 -4.83
C VAL A 353 8.85 35.36 -5.48
N GLY A 354 9.26 36.57 -5.07
CA GLY A 354 8.85 37.81 -5.73
C GLY A 354 7.61 38.51 -5.14
N ALA A 355 6.95 37.92 -4.15
CA ALA A 355 5.87 38.56 -3.40
C ALA A 355 5.87 38.10 -1.94
N PRO A 356 5.56 38.97 -0.97
CA PRO A 356 5.32 38.55 0.40
C PRO A 356 3.99 37.76 0.49
N TYR A 357 3.91 36.81 1.40
CA TYR A 357 2.72 35.96 1.58
C TYR A 357 2.47 35.65 3.05
N PHE A 358 1.27 35.17 3.36
CA PHE A 358 0.90 34.65 4.67
C PHE A 358 0.64 33.16 4.56
N VAL A 359 1.08 32.39 5.54
CA VAL A 359 0.56 31.03 5.74
C VAL A 359 -0.66 31.16 6.64
N GLU A 360 -1.85 31.13 6.06
CA GLU A 360 -3.10 31.31 6.83
C GLU A 360 -3.54 30.03 7.55
N ALA A 361 -3.20 28.85 7.02
CA ALA A 361 -3.62 27.56 7.54
C ALA A 361 -2.58 26.46 7.29
N LEU A 362 -2.57 25.45 8.15
CA LEU A 362 -1.82 24.20 8.00
C LEU A 362 -2.77 23.02 8.24
N ASP A 363 -2.69 21.99 7.38
CA ASP A 363 -3.50 20.77 7.45
C ASP A 363 -5.02 21.03 7.59
N GLY A 364 -5.51 22.06 6.90
CA GLY A 364 -6.91 22.47 6.95
C GLY A 364 -7.28 23.40 8.10
N HIS A 365 -6.38 23.68 9.04
CA HIS A 365 -6.67 24.50 10.22
C HIS A 365 -6.01 25.88 10.15
N TYR A 366 -6.80 26.93 10.38
CA TYR A 366 -6.30 28.31 10.42
C TYR A 366 -5.30 28.53 11.56
N LEU A 367 -4.21 29.23 11.26
CA LEU A 367 -3.20 29.62 12.23
C LEU A 367 -3.68 30.80 13.08
N ASN A 368 -3.33 30.78 14.36
CA ASN A 368 -3.52 31.93 15.24
C ASN A 368 -2.48 33.01 14.89
N ALA A 369 -2.94 34.17 14.41
CA ALA A 369 -2.10 35.32 14.05
C ALA A 369 -1.00 34.99 13.00
N PRO A 370 -1.39 34.69 11.74
CA PRO A 370 -0.44 34.36 10.68
C PRO A 370 0.53 35.52 10.42
N GLN A 371 1.82 35.21 10.34
CA GLN A 371 2.86 36.20 10.08
C GLN A 371 3.14 36.33 8.59
N GLN A 372 3.48 37.54 8.16
CA GLN A 372 3.91 37.79 6.79
C GLN A 372 5.32 37.23 6.59
N LEU A 373 5.48 36.37 5.61
CA LEU A 373 6.77 35.87 5.15
C LEU A 373 7.23 36.74 3.97
N GLY A 374 8.46 37.24 4.07
CA GLY A 374 9.05 38.13 3.06
C GLY A 374 9.55 37.38 1.82
N PRO A 375 9.83 38.09 0.71
CA PRO A 375 10.31 37.48 -0.54
C PRO A 375 11.76 36.97 -0.45
N GLU A 376 12.47 37.21 0.65
CA GLU A 376 13.93 37.07 0.76
C GLU A 376 14.43 35.81 1.51
N ARG A 377 13.59 34.83 1.87
CA ARG A 377 14.08 33.57 2.48
C ARG A 377 13.22 32.35 2.17
N ILE A 378 13.86 31.30 1.64
CA ILE A 378 14.45 30.24 2.48
C ILE A 378 15.93 30.11 2.14
#